data_AF-A0A7V9REM2-F1
#
_entry.id   AF-A0A7V9REM2-F1
#
_cell.length_a   1.000
_cell.length_b   1.000
_cell.length_c   1.000
_cell.angle_alpha   90.00
_cell.angle_beta   90.00
_cell.angle_gamma   90.00
#
_symmetry.space_group_name_H-M   'P 1'
#
loop_
_entity.id
_entity.type
_entity.pdbx_description
1 polymer ?
#
loop_
_entity_poly.entity_id
_entity_poly.type
_entity_poly.pdbx_seq_one_letter_code
_entity_poly.pdbx_strand_id
1 'polypeptide(L)' 'MQIALYRAMSPSRRCELAVQMSEDARQIALAGIRARHPEYDATTARFALFRILVGDDLFRRAWPDAPLIDP' A
#
# COMPACT_ATOMS: atom_id res chain seq x y z
N MET A 1 12.23 2.95 -23.86
CA MET A 1 10.83 3.15 -24.35
C MET A 1 9.91 3.73 -23.28
N GLN A 2 9.79 3.16 -22.07
CA GLN A 2 8.95 3.71 -20.98
C GLN A 2 9.38 5.10 -20.47
N ILE A 3 10.68 5.33 -20.24
CA ILE A 3 11.20 6.60 -19.68
C ILE A 3 10.89 7.80 -20.60
N ALA A 4 10.96 7.61 -21.92
CA ALA A 4 10.66 8.67 -22.88
C ALA A 4 9.18 9.10 -22.84
N LEU A 5 8.27 8.13 -22.65
CA LEU A 5 6.83 8.40 -22.48
C LEU A 5 6.55 9.15 -21.18
N TYR A 6 7.17 8.75 -20.06
CA TYR A 6 7.03 9.49 -18.80
C TYR A 6 7.57 10.93 -18.89
N ARG A 7 8.67 11.15 -19.62
CA ARG A 7 9.25 12.49 -19.84
C ARG A 7 8.37 13.38 -20.71
N ALA A 8 7.63 12.82 -21.66
CA ALA A 8 6.71 13.55 -22.53
C ALA A 8 5.38 13.90 -21.84
N MET A 9 5.04 13.28 -20.71
CA MET A 9 3.81 13.59 -19.96
C MET A 9 3.86 14.99 -19.34
N SER A 10 2.70 15.64 -19.19
CA SER A 10 2.59 16.81 -18.33
C SER A 10 2.81 16.42 -16.86
N PRO A 11 3.18 17.37 -15.98
CA PRO A 11 3.30 17.11 -14.54
C PRO A 11 2.02 16.49 -13.95
N SER A 12 0.84 16.99 -14.32
CA SER A 12 -0.44 16.47 -13.84
C SER A 12 -0.66 15.01 -14.25
N ARG A 13 -0.38 14.67 -15.53
CA ARG A 13 -0.52 13.30 -16.03
C ARG A 13 0.43 12.33 -15.35
N ARG A 14 1.64 12.79 -15.00
CA ARG A 14 2.60 12.01 -14.21
C ARG A 14 2.08 11.75 -12.80
N CYS A 15 1.51 12.76 -12.14
CA CYS A 15 0.93 12.59 -10.80
C CYS A 15 -0.26 11.62 -10.82
N GLU A 16 -1.19 11.75 -11.78
CA GLU A 16 -2.30 10.80 -11.96
C GLU A 16 -1.81 9.36 -12.07
N LEU A 17 -0.80 9.14 -12.92
CA LEU A 17 -0.22 7.82 -13.13
C LEU A 17 0.49 7.29 -11.88
N ALA A 18 1.23 8.15 -11.16
CA ALA A 18 1.88 7.76 -9.91
C ALA A 18 0.87 7.37 -8.82
N VAL A 19 -0.26 8.07 -8.73
CA VAL A 19 -1.36 7.73 -7.82
C VAL A 19 -1.97 6.38 -8.19
N GLN A 20 -2.25 6.16 -9.48
CA GLN A 20 -2.79 4.87 -9.96
C GLN A 20 -1.85 3.71 -9.65
N MET A 21 -0.56 3.85 -9.99
CA MET A 21 0.44 2.81 -9.72
C MET A 21 0.60 2.54 -8.22
N SER A 22 0.49 3.58 -7.39
CA SER A 22 0.53 3.42 -5.93
C SER A 22 -0.65 2.62 -5.42
N GLU A 23 -1.85 2.82 -6.00
CA GLU A 23 -3.03 2.04 -5.62
C GLU A 23 -2.93 0.59 -6.09
N ASP A 24 -2.48 0.36 -7.32
CA ASP A 24 -2.28 -1.00 -7.84
C ASP A 24 -1.29 -1.78 -6.97
N ALA A 25 -0.19 -1.14 -6.56
CA ALA A 25 0.80 -1.74 -5.66
C ALA A 25 0.19 -2.12 -4.30
N ARG A 26 -0.69 -1.29 -3.73
CA ARG A 26 -1.41 -1.60 -2.48
C ARG A 26 -2.34 -2.78 -2.65
N GLN A 27 -3.07 -2.88 -3.76
CA GLN A 27 -3.98 -3.99 -4.01
C GLN A 27 -3.23 -5.31 -4.18
N ILE A 28 -2.09 -5.29 -4.88
CA ILE A 28 -1.23 -6.48 -5.02
C ILE A 28 -0.68 -6.91 -3.66
N ALA A 29 -0.16 -5.97 -2.87
CA ALA A 29 0.35 -6.26 -1.53
C ALA A 29 -0.75 -6.85 -0.62
N LEU A 30 -1.95 -6.26 -0.65
CA LEU A 30 -3.11 -6.74 0.12
C LEU A 30 -3.57 -8.13 -0.29
N ALA A 31 -3.55 -8.44 -1.59
CA ALA A 31 -3.82 -9.79 -2.09
C ALA A 31 -2.78 -10.79 -1.56
N GLY A 32 -1.49 -10.41 -1.56
CA GLY A 32 -0.42 -11.22 -0.99
C GLY A 32 -0.56 -11.47 0.51
N ILE A 33 -0.94 -10.44 1.28
CA ILE A 33 -1.23 -10.57 2.73
C ILE A 33 -2.34 -11.58 2.97
N ARG A 34 -3.47 -11.43 2.28
CA ARG A 34 -4.63 -12.34 2.40
C ARG A 34 -4.31 -13.77 2.00
N ALA A 35 -3.43 -13.96 1.02
CA ALA A 35 -3.00 -15.28 0.59
C ALA A 35 -2.12 -15.99 1.64
N ARG A 36 -1.29 -15.22 2.39
CA ARG A 36 -0.46 -15.77 3.48
C ARG A 36 -1.24 -15.98 4.78
N HIS A 37 -2.19 -15.10 5.06
CA HIS A 37 -2.97 -15.05 6.30
C HIS A 37 -4.47 -15.13 5.99
N PRO A 38 -4.99 -16.30 5.58
CA PRO A 38 -6.40 -16.48 5.21
C PRO A 38 -7.36 -16.22 6.38
N GLU A 39 -6.89 -16.27 7.63
CA GLU A 39 -7.63 -15.96 8.84
C GLU A 39 -7.84 -14.46 9.08
N TYR A 40 -7.11 -13.59 8.37
CA TYR A 40 -7.26 -12.14 8.51
C TYR A 40 -8.57 -11.66 7.90
N ASP A 41 -9.35 -10.92 8.69
CA ASP A 41 -10.46 -10.14 8.16
C ASP A 41 -9.96 -8.93 7.34
N ALA A 42 -10.89 -8.22 6.72
CA ALA A 42 -10.56 -7.09 5.84
C ALA A 42 -9.84 -5.95 6.57
N THR A 43 -10.10 -5.76 7.86
CA THR A 43 -9.50 -4.68 8.67
C THR A 43 -8.08 -5.05 9.08
N THR A 44 -7.90 -6.27 9.55
CA THR A 44 -6.63 -6.89 9.93
C THR A 44 -5.68 -6.90 8.73
N ALA A 45 -6.13 -7.35 7.57
CA ALA A 45 -5.31 -7.32 6.35
C ALA A 45 -4.86 -5.89 5.96
N ARG A 46 -5.71 -4.86 6.20
CA ARG A 46 -5.33 -3.45 5.95
C ARG A 46 -4.33 -2.93 6.97
N PHE A 47 -4.44 -3.30 8.25
CA PHE A 47 -3.46 -2.93 9.26
C PHE A 47 -2.08 -3.51 8.96
N ALA A 48 -2.05 -4.76 8.52
CA ALA A 48 -0.82 -5.41 8.07
C ALA A 48 -0.19 -4.66 6.87
N LEU A 49 -1.01 -4.22 5.90
CA LEU A 49 -0.54 -3.36 4.80
C LEU A 49 0.00 -2.01 5.32
N PHE A 50 -0.68 -1.35 6.25
CA PHE A 50 -0.22 -0.06 6.77
C PHE A 50 1.08 -0.17 7.56
N ARG A 51 1.31 -1.27 8.28
CA ARG A 51 2.62 -1.54 8.91
C ARG A 51 3.76 -1.54 7.89
N ILE A 52 3.56 -2.12 6.70
CA ILE A 52 4.56 -2.09 5.62
C ILE A 52 4.77 -0.67 5.09
N LEU A 53 3.67 0.08 4.90
CA LEU A 53 3.71 1.38 4.22
C LEU A 53 4.32 2.49 5.08
N VAL A 54 4.00 2.54 6.37
CA VAL A 54 4.43 3.63 7.27
C VAL A 54 5.41 3.19 8.34
N GLY A 55 5.61 1.88 8.52
CA GLY A 55 6.42 1.31 9.59
C GLY A 55 5.71 1.31 10.95
N ASP A 56 6.27 0.56 11.90
CA ASP A 56 5.62 0.31 13.19
C ASP A 56 5.45 1.55 14.06
N ASP A 57 6.38 2.51 14.03
CA ASP A 57 6.27 3.75 14.84
C ASP A 57 5.09 4.61 14.40
N LEU A 58 4.98 4.91 13.10
CA LEU A 58 3.86 5.70 12.58
C LEU A 58 2.54 4.93 12.66
N PHE A 59 2.57 3.61 12.45
CA PHE A 59 1.38 2.77 12.60
C PHE A 59 0.80 2.88 14.02
N ARG A 60 1.63 2.73 15.06
CA ARG A 60 1.17 2.83 16.46
C ARG A 60 0.62 4.22 16.81
N ARG A 61 1.16 5.28 16.22
CA ARG A 61 0.65 6.65 16.43
C ARG A 61 -0.71 6.87 15.77
N ALA A 62 -0.92 6.28 14.59
CA ALA A 62 -2.17 6.41 13.84
C ALA A 62 -3.28 5.47 14.35
N TRP A 63 -2.91 4.28 14.84
CA TRP A 63 -3.83 3.28 15.39
C TRP A 63 -3.29 2.70 16.71
N PRO A 64 -3.41 3.42 17.83
CA PRO A 64 -2.84 3.01 19.11
C PRO A 64 -3.45 1.71 19.67
N ASP A 65 -4.72 1.45 19.37
CA ASP A 65 -5.44 0.25 19.86
C ASP A 65 -5.40 -0.93 18.88
N ALA A 66 -4.78 -0.78 17.71
CA ALA A 66 -4.68 -1.85 16.74
C ALA A 66 -3.53 -2.83 17.10
N PRO A 67 -3.75 -4.15 16.96
CA PRO A 67 -2.71 -5.13 17.24
C PRO A 67 -1.57 -5.06 16.22
N LEU A 68 -0.36 -5.36 16.68
CA LEU A 68 0.83 -5.41 15.83
C LEU A 68 0.93 -6.80 15.16
N ILE A 69 0.25 -6.95 14.03
CA ILE A 69 0.05 -8.21 13.30
C ILE A 69 0.99 -8.38 12.12
N ASP A 70 1.51 -9.57 11.88
CA ASP A 70 2.50 -9.75 10.82
C ASP A 70 1.90 -9.59 9.40
N PRO A 71 2.61 -8.90 8.48
CA PRO A 71 2.24 -8.76 7.08
C PRO A 71 2.37 -10.03 6.23
#